data_AF-A0A832SH71-F1
#
_entry.id   AF-A0A832SH71-F1
#
_cell.length_a   1.000
_cell.length_b   1.000
_cell.length_c   1.000
_cell.angle_alpha   90.00
_cell.angle_beta   90.00
_cell.angle_gamma   90.00
#
_symmetry.space_group_name_H-M   'P 1'
#
loop_
_entity.id
_entity.type
_entity.pdbx_description
1 polymer ?
#
loop_
_entity_poly.entity_id
_entity_poly.type
_entity_poly.pdbx_seq_one_letter_code
_entity_poly.pdbx_strand_id
1 'polypeptide(L)'
;MVITLQRSVTFPPIRLRRIDEYIHYVAKNAPTLEELRERGLEIGRGRGDITRLLERIQVVEVNNNRVSLTSAGRQLVSLREALSLSVYHALFFQRLFHYKLLVGTLAELREGDFENLHGAVNERLSRISPTAWLNKVAFKTLLQIAEDVGAIEKRNGIYYYRGDPVEKAVSEYYEKHGVKIGSNYYVAVDKVLVEECAKEEKPHNLYKVDTGCTVTKIYNLFVI
;
A
#
# COMPACT_ATOMS: atom_id res chain seq x y z
N MET A 1 4.02 15.53 21.63
CA MET A 1 2.81 15.10 20.89
C MET A 1 2.60 13.61 21.19
N VAL A 2 1.64 13.27 22.04
CA VAL A 2 1.35 11.87 22.39
C VAL A 2 0.58 11.27 21.22
N ILE A 3 1.26 10.46 20.40
CA ILE A 3 0.58 9.64 19.40
C ILE A 3 -0.20 8.60 20.20
N THR A 4 -1.51 8.78 20.32
CA THR A 4 -2.43 7.79 20.86
C THR A 4 -2.52 6.61 19.90
N LEU A 5 -1.45 5.81 19.86
CA LEU A 5 -1.42 4.52 19.19
C LEU A 5 -2.38 3.58 19.93
N GLN A 6 -3.38 3.05 19.21
CA GLN A 6 -4.29 2.05 19.75
C GLN A 6 -3.52 0.88 20.38
N ARG A 7 -3.92 0.47 21.59
CA ARG A 7 -3.31 -0.63 22.37
C ARG A 7 -3.21 -1.96 21.62
N SER A 8 -4.14 -2.20 20.69
CA SER A 8 -4.13 -3.37 19.82
C SER A 8 -4.73 -3.00 18.47
N VAL A 9 -4.01 -3.22 17.37
CA VAL A 9 -4.60 -3.12 16.04
C VAL A 9 -5.26 -4.43 15.70
N THR A 10 -6.60 -4.43 15.68
CA THR A 10 -7.37 -5.44 14.97
C THR A 10 -7.13 -5.21 13.48
N PHE A 11 -6.10 -5.86 12.95
CA PHE A 11 -5.96 -6.05 11.52
C PHE A 11 -6.68 -7.37 11.19
N PRO A 12 -7.76 -7.35 10.40
CA PRO A 12 -8.47 -8.57 10.08
C PRO A 12 -7.54 -9.53 9.33
N PRO A 13 -7.66 -10.85 9.52
CA PRO A 13 -6.86 -11.83 8.78
C PRO A 13 -7.32 -11.87 7.31
N ILE A 14 -6.86 -10.90 6.53
CA ILE A 14 -7.27 -10.68 5.15
C ILE A 14 -6.07 -10.65 4.20
N ARG A 15 -6.27 -11.21 3.00
CA ARG A 15 -5.30 -11.14 1.90
C ARG A 15 -5.46 -9.86 1.11
N LEU A 16 -4.35 -9.33 0.57
CA LEU A 16 -4.39 -8.11 -0.24
C LEU A 16 -5.35 -8.22 -1.42
N ARG A 17 -5.39 -9.39 -2.06
CA ARG A 17 -6.32 -9.68 -3.16
C ARG A 17 -7.78 -9.36 -2.83
N ARG A 18 -8.24 -9.68 -1.61
CA ARG A 18 -9.63 -9.37 -1.21
C ARG A 18 -9.87 -7.88 -1.02
N ILE A 19 -8.87 -7.17 -0.50
CA ILE A 19 -8.91 -5.70 -0.40
C ILE A 19 -9.00 -5.09 -1.79
N ASP A 20 -8.20 -5.58 -2.74
CA ASP A 20 -8.19 -5.12 -4.13
C ASP A 20 -9.52 -5.39 -4.86
N GLU A 21 -10.06 -6.60 -4.72
CA GLU A 21 -11.38 -6.97 -5.25
C GLU A 21 -12.50 -6.07 -4.68
N TYR A 22 -12.46 -5.80 -3.38
CA TYR A 22 -13.40 -4.90 -2.71
C TYR A 22 -13.33 -3.47 -3.29
N ILE A 23 -12.13 -2.90 -3.37
CA ILE A 23 -11.92 -1.51 -3.83
C ILE A 23 -12.36 -1.37 -5.29
N HIS A 24 -12.01 -2.34 -6.15
CA HIS A 24 -12.42 -2.33 -7.56
C HIS A 24 -13.93 -2.43 -7.74
N TYR A 25 -14.59 -3.23 -6.89
CA TYR A 25 -16.04 -3.33 -6.92
C TYR A 25 -16.71 -2.03 -6.48
N VAL A 26 -16.22 -1.38 -5.42
CA VAL A 26 -16.71 -0.07 -4.95
C VAL A 26 -16.51 1.00 -6.03
N ALA A 27 -15.36 1.01 -6.70
CA ALA A 27 -15.05 1.96 -7.78
C ALA A 27 -16.10 2.00 -8.90
N LYS A 28 -16.74 0.85 -9.16
CA LYS A 28 -17.68 0.67 -10.29
C LYS A 28 -19.14 0.80 -9.90
N ASN A 29 -19.52 0.44 -8.67
CA ASN A 29 -20.92 0.17 -8.33
C ASN A 29 -21.47 1.06 -7.19
N ALA A 30 -20.63 1.78 -6.45
CA ALA A 30 -21.02 2.53 -5.24
C ALA A 30 -22.01 1.73 -4.34
N PRO A 31 -21.63 0.50 -3.94
CA PRO A 31 -22.55 -0.49 -3.41
C PRO A 31 -23.01 -0.18 -1.99
N THR A 32 -24.09 -0.83 -1.56
CA THR A 32 -24.48 -0.84 -0.15
C THR A 32 -23.62 -1.82 0.66
N LEU A 33 -23.60 -1.65 2.00
CA LEU A 33 -22.93 -2.61 2.89
C LEU A 33 -23.54 -4.03 2.81
N GLU A 34 -24.82 -4.14 2.47
CA GLU A 34 -25.50 -5.42 2.31
C GLU A 34 -25.06 -6.13 1.03
N GLU A 35 -25.04 -5.42 -0.10
CA GLU A 35 -24.55 -5.95 -1.38
C GLU A 35 -23.10 -6.46 -1.29
N LEU A 36 -22.24 -5.76 -0.54
CA LEU A 36 -20.86 -6.19 -0.30
C LEU A 36 -20.78 -7.50 0.48
N ARG A 37 -21.68 -7.72 1.46
CA ARG A 37 -21.76 -8.98 2.20
C ARG A 37 -22.34 -10.11 1.35
N GLU A 38 -23.42 -9.86 0.63
CA GLU A 38 -24.06 -10.85 -0.25
C GLU A 38 -23.09 -11.38 -1.31
N ARG A 39 -22.20 -10.52 -1.81
CA ARG A 39 -21.14 -10.89 -2.76
C ARG A 39 -19.90 -11.54 -2.12
N GLY A 40 -19.87 -11.67 -0.79
CA GLY A 40 -18.72 -12.20 -0.06
C GLY A 40 -17.46 -11.32 -0.14
N LEU A 41 -17.63 -10.05 -0.53
CA LEU A 41 -16.55 -9.05 -0.58
C LEU A 41 -16.26 -8.48 0.80
N GLU A 42 -17.19 -8.60 1.75
CA GLU A 42 -17.04 -8.19 3.13
C GLU A 42 -17.01 -9.39 4.09
N ILE A 43 -16.31 -9.26 5.22
CA ILE A 43 -16.23 -10.25 6.29
C ILE A 43 -16.56 -9.60 7.66
N GLY A 44 -16.89 -10.43 8.65
CA GLY A 44 -17.17 -9.96 10.01
C GLY A 44 -18.61 -9.47 10.21
N ARG A 45 -18.90 -8.92 11.40
CA ARG A 45 -20.26 -8.47 11.81
C ARG A 45 -20.41 -6.95 11.71
N GLY A 46 -21.66 -6.46 11.58
CA GLY A 46 -21.94 -5.03 11.48
C GLY A 46 -21.37 -4.46 10.20
N ARG A 47 -20.76 -3.27 10.24
CA ARG A 47 -20.19 -2.60 9.05
C ARG A 47 -19.14 -3.43 8.27
N GLY A 48 -18.64 -4.53 8.83
CA GLY A 48 -17.65 -5.38 8.20
C GLY A 48 -16.22 -4.93 8.46
N ASP A 49 -15.27 -5.87 8.45
CA ASP A 49 -13.90 -5.61 8.87
C ASP A 49 -13.07 -4.93 7.78
N ILE A 50 -13.38 -5.17 6.50
CA ILE A 50 -12.70 -4.57 5.35
C ILE A 50 -13.12 -3.12 5.20
N THR A 51 -14.43 -2.86 5.22
CA THR A 51 -14.99 -1.51 5.20
C THR A 51 -14.37 -0.68 6.32
N ARG A 52 -14.37 -1.18 7.57
CA ARG A 52 -13.77 -0.47 8.72
C ARG A 52 -12.29 -0.19 8.53
N LEU A 53 -11.53 -1.16 8.02
CA LEU A 53 -10.11 -0.96 7.74
C LEU A 53 -9.91 0.16 6.71
N LEU A 54 -10.63 0.08 5.59
CA LEU A 54 -10.50 1.02 4.47
C LEU A 54 -11.02 2.42 4.80
N GLU A 55 -12.07 2.53 5.60
CA GLU A 55 -12.58 3.80 6.14
C GLU A 55 -11.55 4.42 7.09
N ARG A 56 -10.94 3.62 7.98
CA ARG A 56 -9.89 4.08 8.91
C ARG A 56 -8.66 4.62 8.17
N ILE A 57 -8.27 4.02 7.06
CA ILE A 57 -7.14 4.52 6.24
C ILE A 57 -7.58 5.55 5.18
N GLN A 58 -8.86 5.95 5.21
CA GLN A 58 -9.50 6.95 4.33
C GLN A 58 -9.45 6.60 2.84
N VAL A 59 -9.53 5.32 2.49
CA VAL A 59 -9.68 4.86 1.09
C VAL A 59 -11.13 4.88 0.66
N VAL A 60 -12.03 4.54 1.58
CA VAL A 60 -13.49 4.59 1.37
C VAL A 60 -14.16 5.44 2.42
N GLU A 61 -15.37 5.88 2.13
CA GLU A 61 -16.29 6.51 3.07
C GLU A 61 -17.64 5.81 3.01
N VAL A 62 -18.37 5.81 4.13
CA VAL A 62 -19.70 5.22 4.20
C VAL A 62 -20.73 6.30 4.49
N ASN A 63 -21.59 6.57 3.51
CA ASN A 63 -22.66 7.57 3.60
C ASN A 63 -24.01 6.91 3.30
N ASN A 64 -24.99 7.05 4.20
CA ASN A 64 -26.33 6.46 4.05
C ASN A 64 -26.30 4.97 3.64
N ASN A 65 -25.46 4.18 4.32
CA ASN A 65 -25.26 2.75 4.07
C ASN A 65 -24.64 2.40 2.70
N ARG A 66 -24.20 3.38 1.91
CA ARG A 66 -23.46 3.20 0.67
C ARG A 66 -21.98 3.47 0.86
N VAL A 67 -21.16 2.69 0.19
CA VAL A 67 -19.70 2.83 0.21
C VAL A 67 -19.24 3.51 -1.08
N SER A 68 -18.45 4.57 -0.95
CA SER A 68 -17.80 5.26 -2.06
C SER A 68 -16.29 5.40 -1.85
N LEU A 69 -15.54 5.57 -2.93
CA LEU A 69 -14.12 5.89 -2.85
C LEU A 69 -13.93 7.35 -2.45
N THR A 70 -12.98 7.61 -1.55
CA THR A 70 -12.47 8.96 -1.29
C THR A 70 -11.60 9.44 -2.47
N SER A 71 -11.09 10.68 -2.40
CA SER A 71 -10.08 11.15 -3.35
C SER A 71 -8.85 10.24 -3.38
N ALA A 72 -8.33 9.86 -2.20
CA ALA A 72 -7.21 8.93 -2.08
C ALA A 72 -7.54 7.54 -2.63
N GLY A 73 -8.77 7.04 -2.40
CA GLY A 73 -9.23 5.78 -2.98
C GLY A 73 -9.29 5.79 -4.50
N ARG A 74 -9.73 6.90 -5.11
CA ARG A 74 -9.73 7.06 -6.57
C ARG A 74 -8.31 7.10 -7.15
N GLN A 75 -7.40 7.83 -6.50
CA GLN A 75 -5.98 7.86 -6.88
C GLN A 75 -5.33 6.48 -6.78
N LEU A 76 -5.62 5.73 -5.72
CA LEU A 76 -5.18 4.35 -5.56
C LEU A 76 -5.62 3.46 -6.73
N VAL A 77 -6.90 3.52 -7.12
CA VAL A 77 -7.42 2.74 -8.26
C VAL A 77 -6.72 3.12 -9.55
N SER A 78 -6.56 4.42 -9.83
CA SER A 78 -5.87 4.91 -11.03
C SER A 78 -4.43 4.41 -11.11
N LEU A 79 -3.68 4.50 -10.01
CA LEU A 79 -2.29 4.06 -9.97
C LEU A 79 -2.15 2.53 -9.97
N ARG A 80 -3.12 1.80 -9.42
CA ARG A 80 -3.14 0.33 -9.40
C ARG A 80 -3.17 -0.25 -10.82
N GLU A 81 -3.76 0.44 -11.79
CA GLU A 81 -3.75 0.00 -13.20
C GLU A 81 -2.33 0.03 -13.80
N ALA A 82 -1.51 1.01 -13.42
CA ALA A 82 -0.15 1.15 -13.91
C ALA A 82 0.89 0.36 -13.10
N LEU A 83 0.75 0.35 -11.77
CA LEU A 83 1.74 -0.15 -10.82
C LEU A 83 1.32 -1.48 -10.15
N SER A 84 0.20 -2.06 -10.58
CA SER A 84 -0.34 -3.30 -10.00
C SER A 84 -0.52 -3.18 -8.48
N LEU A 85 -0.33 -4.27 -7.74
CA LEU A 85 -0.48 -4.31 -6.29
C LEU A 85 0.62 -3.54 -5.53
N SER A 86 1.72 -3.13 -6.18
CA SER A 86 2.82 -2.43 -5.52
C SER A 86 2.39 -1.07 -4.97
N VAL A 87 1.38 -0.40 -5.55
CA VAL A 87 0.85 0.88 -5.02
C VAL A 87 0.28 0.75 -3.60
N TYR A 88 -0.22 -0.43 -3.22
CA TYR A 88 -0.70 -0.66 -1.85
C TYR A 88 0.42 -0.55 -0.82
N HIS A 89 1.67 -0.77 -1.23
CA HIS A 89 2.82 -0.51 -0.36
C HIS A 89 2.85 0.96 0.08
N ALA A 90 2.73 1.92 -0.85
CA ALA A 90 2.69 3.35 -0.51
C ALA A 90 1.53 3.69 0.44
N LEU A 91 0.33 3.19 0.13
CA LEU A 91 -0.86 3.39 0.97
C LEU A 91 -0.63 2.88 2.40
N PHE A 92 -0.23 1.62 2.56
CA PHE A 92 -0.07 1.02 3.88
C PHE A 92 1.13 1.59 4.63
N PHE A 93 2.21 1.93 3.93
CA PHE A 93 3.38 2.55 4.55
C PHE A 93 3.04 3.91 5.15
N GLN A 94 2.16 4.69 4.52
CA GLN A 94 1.73 5.98 5.07
C GLN A 94 0.61 5.85 6.11
N ARG A 95 -0.36 4.95 5.89
CA ARG A 95 -1.60 4.90 6.69
C ARG A 95 -1.62 3.85 7.79
N LEU A 96 -0.71 2.88 7.77
CA LEU A 96 -0.64 1.80 8.76
C LEU A 96 0.72 1.80 9.46
N PHE A 97 0.78 2.42 10.62
CA PHE A 97 1.99 2.50 11.44
C PHE A 97 2.68 1.14 11.66
N HIS A 98 1.91 0.08 11.95
CA HIS A 98 2.46 -1.26 12.19
C HIS A 98 3.07 -1.88 10.93
N TYR A 99 2.51 -1.59 9.75
CA TYR A 99 3.07 -2.02 8.48
C TYR A 99 4.39 -1.29 8.21
N LYS A 100 4.41 0.04 8.40
CA LYS A 100 5.62 0.85 8.29
C LYS A 100 6.72 0.35 9.24
N LEU A 101 6.37 0.06 10.49
CA LEU A 101 7.29 -0.45 11.49
C LEU A 101 7.86 -1.82 11.11
N LEU A 102 7.03 -2.74 10.61
CA LEU A 102 7.46 -4.04 10.10
C LEU A 102 8.45 -3.89 8.95
N VAL A 103 8.08 -3.14 7.91
CA VAL A 103 8.91 -2.94 6.72
C VAL A 103 10.24 -2.28 7.10
N GLY A 104 10.21 -1.22 7.91
CA GLY A 104 11.42 -0.54 8.37
C GLY A 104 12.34 -1.45 9.21
N THR A 105 11.75 -2.26 10.10
CA THR A 105 12.52 -3.24 10.90
C THR A 105 13.22 -4.25 10.02
N LEU A 106 12.52 -4.82 9.03
CA LEU A 106 13.14 -5.78 8.13
C LEU A 106 14.13 -5.12 7.16
N ALA A 107 13.90 -3.88 6.73
CA ALA A 107 14.84 -3.13 5.89
C ALA A 107 16.19 -2.93 6.59
N GLU A 108 16.19 -2.71 7.91
CA GLU A 108 17.40 -2.61 8.72
C GLU A 108 18.07 -3.97 8.97
N LEU A 109 17.28 -4.99 9.32
CA LEU A 109 17.80 -6.33 9.61
C LEU A 109 18.21 -7.12 8.35
N ARG A 110 17.71 -6.72 7.18
CA ARG A 110 17.78 -7.40 5.87
C ARG A 110 17.04 -8.73 5.80
N GLU A 111 17.06 -9.53 6.86
CA GLU A 111 16.36 -10.81 6.94
C GLU A 111 15.95 -11.18 8.37
N GLY A 112 15.07 -12.16 8.50
CA GLY A 112 14.75 -12.80 9.78
C GLY A 112 13.64 -13.84 9.67
N ASP A 113 13.59 -14.78 10.62
CA ASP A 113 12.45 -15.69 10.75
C ASP A 113 11.25 -15.00 11.42
N PHE A 114 10.13 -15.72 11.47
CA PHE A 114 8.87 -15.20 12.01
C PHE A 114 8.98 -14.73 13.47
N GLU A 115 9.60 -15.52 14.35
CA GLU A 115 9.62 -15.22 15.80
C GLU A 115 10.60 -14.08 16.09
N ASN A 116 11.76 -14.08 15.44
CA ASN A 116 12.77 -13.03 15.57
C ASN A 116 12.25 -11.67 15.07
N LEU A 117 11.56 -11.65 13.92
CA LEU A 117 10.96 -10.41 13.41
C LEU A 117 9.78 -9.95 14.26
N HIS A 118 8.94 -10.87 14.73
CA HIS A 118 7.82 -10.54 15.62
C HIS A 118 8.30 -9.91 16.92
N GLY A 119 9.37 -10.46 17.51
CA GLY A 119 10.05 -9.92 18.68
C GLY A 119 10.63 -8.53 18.42
N ALA A 120 11.42 -8.37 17.36
CA ALA A 120 12.07 -7.10 17.02
C ALA A 120 11.06 -5.97 16.76
N VAL A 121 9.97 -6.26 16.04
CA VAL A 121 8.90 -5.28 15.78
C VAL A 121 8.19 -4.88 17.08
N ASN A 122 7.86 -5.83 17.96
CA ASN A 122 7.22 -5.51 19.23
C ASN A 122 8.16 -4.78 20.20
N GLU A 123 9.46 -5.08 20.18
CA GLU A 123 10.45 -4.35 20.97
C GLU A 123 10.52 -2.88 20.53
N ARG A 124 10.52 -2.60 19.22
CA ARG A 124 10.46 -1.23 18.72
C ARG A 124 9.11 -0.57 19.02
N LEU A 125 8.01 -1.31 18.89
CA LEU A 125 6.67 -0.82 19.20
C LEU A 125 6.56 -0.40 20.66
N SER A 126 7.09 -1.19 21.60
CA SER A 126 7.03 -0.89 23.04
C SER A 126 7.87 0.33 23.42
N ARG A 127 8.98 0.58 22.73
CA ARG A 127 9.78 1.81 22.90
C ARG A 127 9.01 3.06 22.45
N ILE A 128 8.12 2.94 21.47
CA ILE A 128 7.31 4.06 20.94
C ILE A 128 6.02 4.23 21.75
N SER A 129 5.37 3.13 22.10
CA SER A 129 4.15 3.08 22.91
C SER A 129 4.21 1.85 23.82
N PRO A 130 4.59 2.01 25.11
CA PRO A 130 4.81 0.89 26.03
C PRO A 130 3.62 -0.04 26.25
N THR A 131 2.40 0.43 25.93
CA THR A 131 1.16 -0.35 26.09
C THR A 131 0.64 -0.93 24.77
N ALA A 132 1.31 -0.65 23.65
CA ALA A 132 0.93 -1.19 22.35
C ALA A 132 1.57 -2.57 22.13
N TRP A 133 0.78 -3.50 21.62
CA TRP A 133 1.25 -4.83 21.28
C TRP A 133 0.65 -5.31 19.96
N LEU A 134 1.49 -5.91 19.12
CA LEU A 134 1.09 -6.54 17.88
C LEU A 134 1.02 -8.06 18.08
N ASN A 135 -0.19 -8.61 18.09
CA ASN A 135 -0.38 -10.06 18.22
C ASN A 135 0.09 -10.83 16.97
N LYS A 136 0.34 -12.14 17.12
CA LYS A 136 0.87 -13.00 16.05
C LYS A 136 -0.04 -13.09 14.81
N VAL A 137 -1.35 -13.00 14.97
CA VAL A 137 -2.32 -13.07 13.85
C VAL A 137 -2.24 -11.80 12.99
N ALA A 138 -2.26 -10.64 13.62
CA ALA A 138 -2.09 -9.36 12.95
C ALA A 138 -0.71 -9.26 12.29
N PHE A 139 0.35 -9.67 13.00
CA PHE A 139 1.71 -9.70 12.46
C PHE A 139 1.83 -10.58 11.22
N LYS A 140 1.29 -11.81 11.27
CA LYS A 140 1.26 -12.72 10.12
C LYS A 140 0.54 -12.09 8.92
N THR A 141 -0.55 -11.37 9.17
CA THR A 141 -1.30 -10.70 8.09
C THR A 141 -0.48 -9.56 7.47
N LEU A 142 0.21 -8.75 8.28
CA LEU A 142 1.09 -7.69 7.79
C LEU A 142 2.26 -8.23 6.96
N LEU A 143 2.88 -9.33 7.41
CA LEU A 143 3.91 -10.03 6.63
C LEU A 143 3.35 -10.49 5.28
N GLN A 144 2.18 -11.10 5.29
CA GLN A 144 1.54 -11.61 4.08
C GLN A 144 1.20 -10.47 3.09
N ILE A 145 0.76 -9.32 3.59
CA ILE A 145 0.57 -8.11 2.76
C ILE A 145 1.90 -7.61 2.21
N ALA A 146 2.95 -7.57 3.03
CA ALA A 146 4.27 -7.12 2.61
C ALA A 146 4.89 -8.06 1.55
N GLU A 147 4.61 -9.35 1.62
CA GLU A 147 4.89 -10.34 0.57
C GLU A 147 4.06 -10.06 -0.69
N ASP A 148 2.74 -9.89 -0.55
CA ASP A 148 1.80 -9.66 -1.66
C ASP A 148 2.14 -8.40 -2.48
N VAL A 149 2.63 -7.33 -1.83
CA VAL A 149 3.08 -6.12 -2.54
C VAL A 149 4.51 -6.21 -3.07
N GLY A 150 5.27 -7.23 -2.70
CA GLY A 150 6.66 -7.46 -3.14
C GLY A 150 7.74 -6.75 -2.31
N ALA A 151 7.42 -6.25 -1.11
CA ALA A 151 8.41 -5.62 -0.21
C ALA A 151 9.29 -6.66 0.48
N ILE A 152 8.74 -7.86 0.67
CA ILE A 152 9.36 -8.97 1.39
C ILE A 152 9.24 -10.22 0.53
N GLU A 153 10.24 -11.08 0.61
CA GLU A 153 10.21 -12.42 0.03
C GLU A 153 10.43 -13.46 1.12
N LYS A 154 9.61 -14.51 1.15
CA LYS A 154 9.80 -15.63 2.06
C LYS A 154 10.49 -16.79 1.35
N ARG A 155 11.63 -17.24 1.87
CA ARG A 155 12.33 -18.46 1.41
C ARG A 155 12.66 -19.34 2.62
N ASN A 156 12.25 -20.60 2.58
CA ASN A 156 12.55 -21.58 3.63
C ASN A 156 12.21 -21.11 5.06
N GLY A 157 11.13 -20.33 5.22
CA GLY A 157 10.70 -19.81 6.53
C GLY A 157 11.39 -18.51 6.97
N ILE A 158 12.41 -18.04 6.24
CA ILE A 158 13.08 -16.76 6.44
C ILE A 158 12.47 -15.70 5.52
N TYR A 159 12.25 -14.51 6.05
CA TYR A 159 11.77 -13.35 5.31
C TYR A 159 12.95 -12.44 4.97
N TYR A 160 13.02 -11.98 3.72
CA TYR A 160 14.08 -11.14 3.18
C TYR A 160 13.50 -9.82 2.67
N TYR A 161 14.14 -8.71 2.99
CA TYR A 161 13.77 -7.42 2.43
C TYR A 161 14.16 -7.34 0.94
N ARG A 162 13.22 -6.91 0.09
CA ARG A 162 13.41 -6.84 -1.37
C ARG A 162 13.63 -5.45 -1.93
N GLY A 163 13.56 -4.41 -1.09
CA GLY A 163 13.57 -3.01 -1.52
C GLY A 163 12.16 -2.42 -1.56
N ASP A 164 12.05 -1.19 -2.08
CA ASP A 164 10.78 -0.49 -2.24
C ASP A 164 10.02 -1.03 -3.48
N PRO A 165 8.83 -1.63 -3.31
CA PRO A 165 8.05 -2.14 -4.44
C PRO A 165 7.54 -1.06 -5.38
N VAL A 166 7.27 0.14 -4.87
CA VAL A 166 6.78 1.27 -5.68
C VAL A 166 7.90 1.76 -6.57
N GLU A 167 9.12 1.89 -6.04
CA GLU A 167 10.31 2.26 -6.82
C GLU A 167 10.57 1.25 -7.95
N LYS A 168 10.51 -0.04 -7.61
CA LYS A 168 10.64 -1.12 -8.59
C LYS A 168 9.55 -1.05 -9.67
N ALA A 169 8.29 -0.93 -9.27
CA ALA A 169 7.16 -0.90 -10.20
C ALA A 169 7.17 0.34 -11.11
N VAL A 170 7.56 1.51 -10.60
CA VAL A 170 7.72 2.74 -11.40
C VAL A 170 8.82 2.56 -12.44
N SER A 171 9.95 1.96 -12.05
CA SER A 171 11.05 1.67 -12.96
C SER A 171 10.62 0.68 -14.07
N GLU A 172 9.98 -0.43 -13.70
CA GLU A 172 9.47 -1.42 -14.65
C GLU A 172 8.41 -0.83 -15.59
N TYR A 173 7.53 0.03 -15.07
CA TYR A 173 6.51 0.69 -15.88
C TYR A 173 7.14 1.59 -16.95
N TYR A 174 8.15 2.39 -16.61
CA TYR A 174 8.83 3.26 -17.58
C TYR A 174 9.80 2.52 -18.50
N GLU A 175 10.40 1.42 -18.05
CA GLU A 175 11.16 0.52 -18.93
C GLU A 175 10.27 -0.12 -20.01
N LYS A 176 9.01 -0.42 -19.67
CA LYS A 176 8.05 -1.00 -20.62
C LYS A 176 7.47 0.02 -21.61
N HIS A 177 7.23 1.25 -21.18
CA HIS A 177 6.49 2.25 -21.97
C HIS A 177 7.37 3.38 -22.54
N GLY A 178 8.67 3.36 -22.26
CA GLY A 178 9.58 4.42 -22.63
C GLY A 178 10.91 3.93 -23.18
N VAL A 179 11.78 4.90 -23.45
CA VAL A 179 13.17 4.67 -23.82
C VAL A 179 14.06 5.19 -22.71
N LYS A 180 15.01 4.37 -22.27
CA LYS A 180 16.01 4.76 -21.27
C LYS A 180 17.25 5.32 -21.97
N ILE A 181 17.62 6.55 -21.66
CA ILE A 181 18.85 7.19 -22.16
C ILE A 181 19.66 7.67 -20.95
N GLY A 182 20.80 7.02 -20.70
CA GLY A 182 21.56 7.21 -19.48
C GLY A 182 20.74 6.81 -18.25
N SER A 183 20.57 7.75 -17.31
CA SER A 183 19.78 7.57 -16.09
C SER A 183 18.31 8.00 -16.21
N ASN A 184 17.88 8.51 -17.36
CA ASN A 184 16.54 9.10 -17.50
C ASN A 184 15.64 8.24 -18.42
N TYR A 185 14.35 8.26 -18.13
CA TYR A 185 13.31 7.68 -18.98
C TYR A 185 12.61 8.74 -19.79
N TYR A 186 12.29 8.41 -21.04
CA TYR A 186 11.57 9.27 -21.97
C TYR A 186 10.32 8.53 -22.43
N VAL A 187 9.15 9.13 -22.21
CA VAL A 187 7.85 8.52 -22.50
C VAL A 187 6.92 9.48 -23.24
N ALA A 188 5.88 8.94 -23.88
CA ALA A 188 4.79 9.77 -24.40
C ALA A 188 3.97 10.37 -23.24
N VAL A 189 3.25 11.47 -23.52
CA VAL A 189 2.47 12.21 -22.51
C VAL A 189 1.43 11.34 -21.79
N ASP A 190 0.76 10.42 -22.51
CA ASP A 190 -0.25 9.50 -21.97
C ASP A 190 0.34 8.39 -21.10
N LYS A 191 1.67 8.31 -21.03
CA LYS A 191 2.42 7.36 -20.21
C LYS A 191 3.09 8.02 -19.02
N VAL A 192 2.96 9.33 -18.84
CA VAL A 192 3.44 10.01 -17.63
C VAL A 192 2.52 9.66 -16.45
N LEU A 193 3.07 9.09 -15.37
CA LEU A 193 2.28 8.75 -14.19
C LEU A 193 1.98 9.97 -13.30
N VAL A 194 2.92 10.91 -13.24
CA VAL A 194 2.83 12.13 -12.42
C VAL A 194 3.35 13.28 -13.26
N GLU A 195 2.44 14.16 -13.69
CA GLU A 195 2.74 15.23 -14.63
C GLU A 195 3.83 16.18 -14.10
N GLU A 196 3.83 16.49 -12.81
CA GLU A 196 4.81 17.43 -12.24
C GLU A 196 6.23 16.86 -12.16
N CYS A 197 6.40 15.56 -12.36
CA CYS A 197 7.70 14.88 -12.36
C CYS A 197 8.23 14.65 -13.78
N ALA A 198 7.59 15.24 -14.79
CA ALA A 198 7.93 15.07 -16.18
C ALA A 198 8.16 16.42 -16.88
N LYS A 199 9.14 16.48 -17.76
CA LYS A 199 9.45 17.67 -18.56
C LYS A 199 9.47 17.31 -20.05
N GLU A 200 8.72 18.07 -20.85
CA GLU A 200 8.74 17.93 -22.30
C GLU A 200 10.13 18.25 -22.86
N GLU A 201 10.65 17.35 -23.68
CA GLU A 201 11.90 17.49 -24.43
C GLU A 201 11.58 17.67 -25.92
N LYS A 202 11.68 18.92 -26.37
CA LYS A 202 11.48 19.31 -27.77
C LYS A 202 12.69 18.88 -28.61
N PRO A 203 12.49 18.49 -29.89
CA PRO A 203 11.25 18.54 -30.67
C PRO A 203 10.44 17.23 -30.69
N HIS A 204 10.77 16.24 -29.85
CA HIS A 204 10.31 14.87 -30.03
C HIS A 204 8.96 14.53 -29.36
N ASN A 205 8.29 15.51 -28.74
CA ASN A 205 7.05 15.31 -27.95
C ASN A 205 7.18 14.19 -26.90
N LEU A 206 8.40 13.96 -26.41
CA LEU A 206 8.70 13.01 -25.35
C LEU A 206 8.89 13.76 -24.05
N TYR A 207 8.51 13.11 -22.96
CA TYR A 207 8.63 13.64 -21.62
C TYR A 207 9.76 12.91 -20.91
N LYS A 208 10.78 13.65 -20.52
CA LYS A 208 11.82 13.19 -19.62
C LYS A 208 11.26 13.11 -18.21
N VAL A 209 11.28 11.92 -17.62
CA VAL A 209 10.68 11.66 -16.30
C VAL A 209 11.74 11.48 -15.23
N ASP A 210 11.51 12.12 -14.09
CA ASP A 210 12.22 11.87 -12.84
C ASP A 210 11.49 10.78 -12.03
N THR A 211 12.09 9.60 -11.97
CA THR A 211 11.54 8.45 -11.24
C THR A 211 11.55 8.66 -9.73
N GLY A 212 12.55 9.36 -9.19
CA GLY A 212 12.64 9.66 -7.76
C GLY A 212 11.54 10.63 -7.32
N CYS A 213 11.30 11.67 -8.14
CA CYS A 213 10.15 12.56 -7.97
C CYS A 213 8.83 11.77 -8.04
N THR A 214 8.68 10.90 -9.05
CA THR A 214 7.46 10.12 -9.26
C THR A 214 7.13 9.25 -8.04
N VAL A 215 8.11 8.49 -7.54
CA VAL A 215 7.95 7.66 -6.33
C VAL A 215 7.56 8.53 -5.13
N THR A 216 8.29 9.62 -4.89
CA THR A 216 8.02 10.54 -3.78
C THR A 216 6.58 11.09 -3.83
N LYS A 217 6.13 11.51 -5.02
CA LYS A 217 4.76 12.01 -5.22
C LYS A 217 3.71 10.94 -4.97
N ILE A 218 3.92 9.71 -5.43
CA ILE A 218 3.01 8.58 -5.16
C ILE A 218 2.84 8.36 -3.65
N TYR A 219 3.93 8.36 -2.88
CA TYR A 219 3.83 8.26 -1.42
C TYR A 219 3.09 9.45 -0.80
N ASN A 220 3.33 10.67 -1.29
CA ASN A 220 2.70 11.87 -0.78
C ASN A 220 1.18 11.93 -1.03
N LEU A 221 0.67 11.25 -2.06
CA LEU A 221 -0.78 11.12 -2.28
C LEU A 221 -1.51 10.46 -1.10
N PHE A 222 -0.78 9.68 -0.30
CA PHE A 222 -1.32 8.95 0.84
C PHE A 222 -0.86 9.53 2.18
N VAL A 223 -0.32 10.75 2.26
CA VAL A 223 -0.11 11.43 3.55
C VAL A 223 -1.43 12.03 4.06
N ILE A 224 -1.64 12.09 5.38
CA ILE A 224 -2.78 12.80 6.02
C ILE A 224 -2.27 14.13 6.55
#